data_AF-A0AAE2XSA0-F1
#
_entry.id   AF-A0AAE2XSA0-F1
#
_cell.length_a   1.000
_cell.length_b   1.000
_cell.length_c   1.000
_cell.angle_alpha   90.00
_cell.angle_beta   90.00
_cell.angle_gamma   90.00
#
_symmetry.space_group_name_H-M   'P 1'
#
loop_
_entity.id
_entity.type
_entity.pdbx_description
1 polymer ?
#
loop_
_entity_poly.entity_id
_entity_poly.type
_entity_poly.pdbx_seq_one_letter_code
_entity_poly.pdbx_strand_id
1 'polypeptide(L)'
;MARVQVNLKLDEKMVKEVEDLVRKGYFSSKTEAFSKALQLLIKQYKTDELIKRFNEVREGTEGMPSLTEIVVGSHEEGDER
;
A
#
# COMPACT_ATOMS: atom_id res chain seq x y z
N MET A 1 5.95 23.62 7.35
CA MET A 1 6.18 22.23 7.85
C MET A 1 7.52 22.21 8.58
N ALA A 2 7.57 21.60 9.76
CA ALA A 2 8.82 21.47 10.51
C ALA A 2 9.79 20.52 9.79
N ARG A 3 11.07 20.90 9.69
CA ARG A 3 12.12 20.02 9.18
C ARG A 3 12.66 19.20 10.35
N VAL A 4 12.64 17.88 10.19
CA VAL A 4 13.20 16.94 11.17
C VAL A 4 14.45 16.31 10.56
N GLN A 5 15.56 16.33 11.29
CA GLN A 5 16.78 15.65 10.89
C GLN A 5 16.85 14.28 11.55
N VAL A 6 17.20 13.26 10.77
CA VAL A 6 17.36 11.88 11.22
C VAL A 6 18.77 11.43 10.87
N ASN A 7 19.47 10.79 11.83
CA ASN A 7 20.79 10.20 11.61
C ASN A 7 20.65 8.68 11.53
N LEU A 8 21.24 8.07 10.50
CA LEU A 8 21.14 6.64 10.22
C LEU A 8 22.54 6.07 9.98
N LYS A 9 22.78 4.83 10.42
CA LYS A 9 23.95 4.05 10.03
C LYS A 9 23.56 3.17 8.86
N LEU A 10 24.26 3.31 7.74
CA LEU A 10 23.99 2.60 6.49
C LEU A 10 25.25 1.85 6.05
N ASP A 11 25.06 0.80 5.28
CA ASP A 11 26.16 0.10 4.63
C ASP A 11 26.87 1.01 3.62
N GLU A 12 28.21 1.01 3.63
CA GLU A 12 29.02 1.87 2.77
C GLU A 12 28.73 1.64 1.28
N LYS A 13 28.53 0.38 0.86
CA LYS A 13 28.25 0.05 -0.54
C LYS A 13 26.92 0.65 -0.97
N MET A 14 25.90 0.60 -0.11
CA MET A 14 24.61 1.20 -0.40
C MET A 14 24.71 2.73 -0.55
N VAL A 15 25.50 3.38 0.31
CA VAL A 15 25.73 4.83 0.19
C VAL A 15 26.42 5.17 -1.13
N LYS A 16 27.41 4.37 -1.56
CA LYS A 16 28.09 4.55 -2.86
C LYS A 16 27.14 4.41 -4.04
N GLU A 17 26.23 3.44 -4.02
CA GLU A 17 25.23 3.29 -5.08
C GLU A 17 24.31 4.50 -5.18
N VAL A 18 23.86 5.04 -4.03
CA VAL A 18 23.05 6.27 -4.01
C VAL A 18 23.85 7.47 -4.55
N GLU A 19 25.13 7.57 -4.21
CA GLU A 19 26.02 8.60 -4.76
C GLU A 19 26.19 8.48 -6.27
N ASP A 20 26.27 7.27 -6.81
CA ASP A 20 26.31 7.04 -8.26
C ASP A 20 25.03 7.50 -8.95
N LEU A 21 23.87 7.27 -8.33
CA LEU A 21 22.59 7.75 -8.88
C LEU A 21 22.52 9.28 -8.93
N VAL A 22 23.05 9.95 -7.89
CA VAL A 22 23.16 11.43 -7.87
C VAL A 22 24.15 11.90 -8.92
N ARG A 23 25.33 11.27 -9.02
CA ARG A 23 26.36 11.60 -10.03
C ARG A 23 25.87 11.46 -11.46
N LYS A 24 25.03 10.44 -11.74
CA LYS A 24 24.40 10.22 -13.04
C LYS A 24 23.23 11.17 -13.33
N GLY A 25 22.84 12.01 -12.37
CA GLY A 25 21.79 13.02 -12.56
C GLY A 25 20.36 12.51 -12.36
N TYR A 26 20.16 11.30 -11.84
CA TYR A 26 18.81 10.79 -11.54
C TYR A 26 18.15 11.51 -10.35
N PHE A 27 18.97 12.05 -9.45
CA PHE A 27 18.54 12.83 -8.29
C PHE A 27 19.43 14.05 -8.12
N SER A 28 18.85 15.16 -7.65
CA SER A 28 19.57 16.39 -7.34
C SER A 28 20.46 16.28 -6.10
N SER A 29 20.13 15.37 -5.17
CA SER A 29 20.88 15.16 -3.93
C SER A 29 20.65 13.79 -3.31
N LYS A 30 21.55 13.39 -2.40
CA LYS A 30 21.37 12.19 -1.56
C LYS A 30 20.08 12.25 -0.74
N THR A 31 19.77 13.43 -0.19
CA THR A 31 18.54 13.64 0.59
C THR A 31 17.29 13.37 -0.25
N GLU A 32 17.28 13.82 -1.50
CA GLU A 32 16.16 13.54 -2.41
C GLU A 32 16.02 12.04 -2.68
N ALA A 33 17.14 11.36 -3.02
CA ALA A 33 17.13 9.92 -3.30
C ALA A 33 16.60 9.13 -2.09
N PHE A 34 17.11 9.39 -0.88
CA PHE A 34 16.63 8.74 0.33
C PHE A 34 15.17 9.08 0.65
N SER A 35 14.75 10.33 0.44
CA SER A 35 13.34 10.73 0.66
C SER A 35 12.40 9.98 -0.27
N LYS A 36 12.77 9.82 -1.54
CA LYS A 36 11.99 9.05 -2.52
C LYS A 36 11.93 7.58 -2.16
N ALA A 37 13.06 6.98 -1.76
CA ALA A 37 13.10 5.59 -1.31
C ALA A 37 12.17 5.35 -0.11
N LEU A 38 12.21 6.22 0.91
CA LEU A 38 11.33 6.13 2.08
C LEU A 38 9.84 6.31 1.71
N GLN A 39 9.53 7.23 0.80
CA GLN A 39 8.15 7.39 0.31
C GLN A 39 7.64 6.13 -0.40
N LEU A 40 8.47 5.50 -1.23
CA LEU A 40 8.13 4.25 -1.90
C LEU A 40 7.91 3.12 -0.89
N LEU A 41 8.80 3.01 0.10
CA LEU A 41 8.65 2.04 1.18
C LEU A 41 7.34 2.22 1.96
N ILE A 42 7.03 3.45 2.37
CA ILE A 42 5.78 3.76 3.09
C ILE A 42 4.56 3.42 2.24
N LYS A 43 4.59 3.75 0.94
CA LYS A 43 3.48 3.43 0.03
C LYS A 43 3.29 1.93 -0.12
N GLN A 44 4.38 1.18 -0.29
CA GLN A 44 4.35 -0.28 -0.41
C GLN A 44 3.64 -0.91 0.79
N TYR A 45 4.07 -0.58 2.01
CA TYR A 45 3.47 -1.15 3.22
C TYR A 45 1.99 -0.75 3.40
N LYS A 46 1.61 0.48 3.04
CA LYS A 46 0.20 0.89 3.07
C LYS A 46 -0.64 0.12 2.05
N THR A 47 -0.11 -0.10 0.85
CA THR A 47 -0.78 -0.89 -0.18
C THR A 47 -0.92 -2.35 0.26
N ASP A 48 0.12 -2.94 0.83
CA ASP A 48 0.08 -4.32 1.31
C ASP A 48 -0.91 -4.49 2.46
N GLU A 49 -1.02 -3.49 3.36
CA GLU A 49 -2.04 -3.48 4.40
C GLU A 49 -3.47 -3.40 3.83
N LEU A 50 -3.69 -2.56 2.82
CA LEU A 50 -4.99 -2.47 2.14
C LEU A 50 -5.37 -3.78 1.45
N ILE A 51 -4.41 -4.43 0.77
CA ILE A 51 -4.63 -5.73 0.13
C ILE A 51 -5.00 -6.78 1.16
N LYS A 52 -4.30 -6.83 2.30
CA LYS A 52 -4.64 -7.74 3.40
C LYS A 52 -6.06 -7.53 3.90
N ARG A 53 -6.45 -6.28 4.20
CA ARG A 53 -7.81 -5.95 4.63
C ARG A 53 -8.86 -6.31 3.57
N PHE A 54 -8.57 -6.12 2.29
CA PHE A 54 -9.48 -6.48 1.21
C PHE A 54 -9.67 -8.01 1.13
N ASN A 55 -8.59 -8.78 1.27
CA ASN A 55 -8.66 -10.24 1.28
C ASN A 55 -9.40 -10.76 2.53
N GLU A 56 -9.20 -10.15 3.70
CA GLU A 56 -9.95 -10.48 4.92
C GLU A 56 -11.45 -10.21 4.76
N VAL A 57 -11.83 -9.09 4.13
CA VAL A 57 -13.24 -8.82 3.79
C VAL A 57 -13.76 -9.86 2.81
N ARG A 58 -12.98 -10.22 1.78
CA ARG A 58 -13.39 -11.23 0.80
C ARG A 58 -13.64 -12.58 1.45
N GLU A 59 -12.68 -13.10 2.22
CA GLU A 59 -12.84 -14.36 2.98
C GLU A 59 -14.00 -14.29 3.99
N GLY A 60 -14.23 -13.14 4.62
CA GLY A 60 -15.40 -12.91 5.50
C GLY A 60 -16.75 -12.82 4.77
N THR A 61 -16.75 -12.58 3.46
CA THR A 61 -17.95 -12.46 2.61
C THR A 61 -18.19 -13.67 1.71
N GLU A 62 -17.28 -14.65 1.67
CA GLU A 62 -17.41 -15.88 0.86
C GLU A 62 -18.60 -16.77 1.27
N GLY A 63 -19.22 -16.52 2.43
CA GLY A 63 -20.47 -17.16 2.87
C GLY A 63 -21.69 -16.24 2.91
N MET A 64 -21.58 -14.97 2.47
CA MET A 64 -22.72 -14.07 2.39
C MET A 64 -23.39 -14.20 1.02
N PRO A 65 -24.71 -14.49 0.96
CA PRO A 65 -25.43 -14.42 -0.30
C PRO A 65 -25.26 -13.02 -0.88
N SER A 66 -25.02 -12.96 -2.18
CA SER A 66 -24.94 -11.69 -2.89
C SER A 66 -26.21 -10.87 -2.62
N LEU A 67 -26.10 -9.54 -2.59
CA LEU A 67 -27.27 -8.65 -2.49
C LEU A 67 -28.36 -9.03 -3.52
N THR A 68 -27.95 -9.60 -4.66
CA THR A 68 -28.82 -10.16 -5.69
C THR A 68 -29.58 -11.41 -5.22
N GLU A 69 -28.92 -12.36 -4.56
CA GLU A 69 -29.58 -13.55 -4.00
C GLU A 69 -30.54 -13.21 -2.85
N ILE A 70 -30.19 -12.22 -2.01
CA ILE A 70 -31.07 -11.76 -0.94
C ILE A 70 -32.36 -11.12 -1.50
N VAL A 71 -32.23 -10.34 -2.58
CA VAL A 71 -33.38 -9.70 -3.25
C VAL A 71 -34.23 -10.73 -4.00
N VAL A 72 -33.62 -11.75 -4.62
CA VAL A 72 -34.35 -12.82 -5.31
C VAL A 72 -35.11 -13.72 -4.31
N GLY A 73 -34.49 -14.13 -3.21
CA GLY A 73 -35.17 -14.92 -2.17
C GLY A 73 -36.32 -14.17 -1.49
N SER A 74 -36.19 -12.85 -1.32
CA SER A 74 -37.27 -12.01 -0.76
C SER A 74 -38.44 -11.83 -1.73
N HIS A 75 -38.27 -12.11 -3.02
CA HIS A 75 -39.33 -12.03 -4.02
C HIS A 75 -40.12 -13.35 -4.16
N GLU A 76 -39.49 -14.49 -3.84
CA GLU A 76 -40.15 -15.81 -3.88
C GLU A 76 -41.03 -16.08 -2.64
N GLU A 77 -40.78 -15.43 -1.50
CA GLU A 77 -41.64 -15.53 -0.30
C GLU A 77 -42.90 -14.63 -0.36
N GLY A 78 -43.04 -13.81 -1.40
CA GLY A 78 -44.11 -12.83 -1.53
C GLY A 78 -45.37 -13.28 -2.28
N ASP A 79 -45.36 -14.48 -2.88
CA ASP A 79 -46.39 -14.94 -3.83
C ASP A 79 -47.09 -16.25 -3.40
N GLU A 80 -47.30 -16.44 -2.09
CA GLU A 80 -48.15 -17.52 -1.53
C GLU A 80 -49.37 -17.00 -0.75
N ARG A 81 -50.02 -15.90 -1.19
CA ARG A 81 -51.35 -15.52 -0.66
C ARG A 81 -52.34 -15.07 -1.70
#